data_AF-A0A7C6ZHI1-F1
#
_entry.id   AF-A0A7C6ZHI1-F1
#
_cell.length_a   1.000
_cell.length_b   1.000
_cell.length_c   1.000
_cell.angle_alpha   90.00
_cell.angle_beta   90.00
_cell.angle_gamma   90.00
#
_symmetry.space_group_name_H-M   'P 1'
#
loop_
_entity.id
_entity.type
_entity.pdbx_description
1 polymer ?
#
loop_
_entity_poly.entity_id
_entity_poly.type
_entity_poly.pdbx_seq_one_letter_code
_entity_poly.pdbx_strand_id
1 'polypeptide(L)'
;MGEATVRKPVTKLTKPRLGFFDVTCLVIGAIVGADIYVASSFGAGLLGPAALVAWVAAGVMAAIIALSFAQAAMLVPRVGGSYEYVREAFGPAAGFAVGWSLWLAEWISLAAFPIAFSRYLNVLFPLGTLGITVAKVIFMSFVTASNYLGAMAAGRVNDVLTVAKMGPLAVFALLGVIKLVADPVLFWSRLAPFAPLGWSGFGPALVTIFWAYAGFELAVIPAEDIENPRRTIPVAIGLGIS
;
A
#
# COMPACT_ATOMS: atom_id res chain seq x y z
N MET A 1 -24.13 52.06 -27.63
CA MET A 1 -23.78 50.74 -28.19
C MET A 1 -22.81 50.09 -27.21
N GLY A 2 -23.30 49.21 -26.34
CA GLY A 2 -22.47 48.45 -25.39
C GLY A 2 -22.35 47.01 -25.89
N GLU A 3 -21.14 46.58 -26.20
CA GLU A 3 -20.86 45.20 -26.59
C GLU A 3 -21.05 44.27 -25.39
N ALA A 4 -22.07 43.42 -25.47
CA ALA A 4 -22.24 42.29 -24.58
C ALA A 4 -21.11 41.27 -24.84
N THR A 5 -20.17 41.17 -23.91
CA THR A 5 -19.15 40.12 -23.92
C THR A 5 -19.81 38.78 -23.66
N VAL A 6 -20.07 38.03 -24.73
CA VAL A 6 -20.53 36.64 -24.68
C VAL A 6 -19.44 35.80 -24.01
N ARG A 7 -19.62 35.49 -22.72
CA ARG A 7 -18.80 34.48 -22.03
C ARG A 7 -19.07 33.13 -22.69
N LYS A 8 -18.10 32.63 -23.46
CA LYS A 8 -18.12 31.24 -23.95
C LYS A 8 -18.19 30.31 -22.73
N PRO A 9 -19.06 29.28 -22.72
CA PRO A 9 -19.03 28.27 -21.68
C PRO A 9 -17.67 27.57 -21.75
N VAL A 10 -16.87 27.67 -20.69
CA VAL A 10 -15.70 26.82 -20.52
C VAL A 10 -16.25 25.43 -20.28
N THR A 11 -16.37 24.63 -21.35
CA THR A 11 -16.50 23.18 -21.22
C THR A 11 -15.23 22.72 -20.51
N LYS A 12 -15.31 22.56 -19.18
CA LYS A 12 -14.31 21.78 -18.45
C LYS A 12 -14.37 20.38 -19.05
N LEU A 13 -13.46 20.08 -19.97
CA LEU A 13 -13.11 18.71 -20.30
C LEU A 13 -12.63 18.10 -18.99
N THR A 14 -13.53 17.45 -18.24
CA THR A 14 -13.18 16.74 -17.02
C THR A 14 -12.26 15.61 -17.45
N LYS A 15 -10.95 15.78 -17.19
CA LYS A 15 -9.99 14.68 -17.30
C LYS A 15 -10.59 13.46 -16.56
N PRO A 16 -10.50 12.25 -17.13
CA PRO A 16 -10.94 11.05 -16.43
C PRO A 16 -10.16 10.92 -15.12
N ARG A 17 -10.86 10.57 -14.05
CA ARG A 17 -10.37 10.53 -12.68
C ARG A 17 -10.57 9.14 -12.09
N LEU A 18 -9.71 8.82 -11.11
CA LEU A 18 -9.75 7.62 -10.32
C LEU A 18 -11.01 7.61 -9.46
N GLY A 19 -11.82 6.57 -9.63
CA GLY A 19 -13.02 6.35 -8.85
C GLY A 19 -12.73 5.76 -7.47
N PHE A 20 -13.79 5.51 -6.72
CA PHE A 20 -13.70 4.91 -5.39
C PHE A 20 -13.02 3.53 -5.38
N PHE A 21 -13.35 2.70 -6.37
CA PHE A 21 -12.75 1.38 -6.52
C PHE A 21 -11.24 1.48 -6.74
N ASP A 22 -10.81 2.34 -7.66
CA ASP A 22 -9.40 2.53 -8.00
C ASP A 22 -8.58 3.00 -6.79
N VAL A 23 -9.11 3.94 -6.00
CA VAL A 23 -8.44 4.43 -4.78
C VAL A 23 -8.40 3.35 -3.69
N THR A 24 -9.45 2.54 -3.55
CA THR A 24 -9.46 1.42 -2.61
C THR A 24 -8.44 0.36 -3.00
N CYS A 25 -8.39 0.01 -4.29
CA CYS A 25 -7.37 -0.87 -4.85
C CYS A 25 -5.97 -0.28 -4.73
N LEU A 26 -5.82 1.04 -4.76
CA LEU A 26 -4.53 1.70 -4.55
C LEU A 26 -4.07 1.54 -3.09
N VAL A 27 -4.96 1.75 -2.11
CA VAL A 27 -4.65 1.52 -0.69
C VAL A 27 -4.32 0.04 -0.43
N ILE A 28 -5.21 -0.88 -0.82
CA ILE A 28 -5.01 -2.33 -0.65
C ILE A 28 -3.76 -2.77 -1.41
N GLY A 29 -3.55 -2.25 -2.61
CA GLY A 29 -2.42 -2.56 -3.46
C GLY A 29 -1.09 -2.13 -2.87
N ALA A 30 -1.05 -1.00 -2.15
CA ALA A 30 0.12 -0.49 -1.47
C ALA A 30 0.46 -1.28 -0.20
N ILE A 31 -0.56 -1.66 0.58
CA ILE A 31 -0.41 -2.44 1.82
C ILE A 31 -0.08 -3.91 1.49
N VAL A 32 -0.89 -4.52 0.63
CA VAL A 32 -0.83 -5.96 0.38
C VAL A 32 0.04 -6.24 -0.83
N GLY A 33 1.36 -6.27 -0.60
CA GLY A 33 2.38 -6.55 -1.59
C GLY A 33 3.23 -7.78 -1.27
N ALA A 34 4.53 -7.66 -1.48
CA ALA A 34 5.50 -8.63 -0.97
C ALA A 34 5.56 -8.61 0.58
N ASP A 35 5.13 -7.50 1.17
CA ASP A 35 5.38 -7.13 2.56
C ASP A 35 4.61 -8.03 3.52
N ILE A 36 3.38 -8.43 3.18
CA ILE A 36 2.62 -9.40 3.98
C ILE A 36 3.32 -10.76 4.07
N TYR A 37 3.95 -11.21 2.99
CA TYR A 37 4.65 -12.50 2.95
C TYR A 37 5.98 -12.43 3.70
N VAL A 38 6.72 -11.34 3.52
CA VAL A 38 7.99 -11.10 4.20
C VAL A 38 7.76 -10.91 5.70
N ALA A 39 6.85 -10.02 6.09
CA ALA A 39 6.51 -9.77 7.49
C ALA A 39 5.96 -11.00 8.20
N SER A 40 5.13 -11.81 7.53
CA SER A 40 4.66 -13.07 8.10
C SER A 40 5.80 -14.05 8.35
N SER A 41 6.76 -14.17 7.41
CA SER A 41 7.93 -15.03 7.55
C SER A 41 8.84 -14.57 8.69
N PHE A 42 9.20 -13.29 8.73
CA PHE A 42 10.03 -12.71 9.80
C PHE A 42 9.33 -12.77 11.16
N GLY A 43 8.03 -12.42 11.23
CA GLY A 43 7.25 -12.50 12.45
C GLY A 43 7.21 -13.91 13.02
N ALA A 44 6.89 -14.91 12.19
CA ALA A 44 6.88 -16.31 12.61
C ALA A 44 8.29 -16.79 13.02
N GLY A 45 9.35 -16.36 12.33
CA GLY A 45 10.73 -16.70 12.67
C GLY A 45 11.24 -16.08 13.98
N LEU A 46 10.70 -14.93 14.39
CA LEU A 46 11.11 -14.21 15.59
C LEU A 46 10.24 -14.52 16.82
N LEU A 47 8.95 -14.85 16.62
CA LEU A 47 7.97 -15.02 17.70
C LEU A 47 7.22 -16.35 17.65
N GLY A 48 7.30 -17.12 16.57
CA GLY A 48 6.44 -18.28 16.38
C GLY A 48 4.96 -17.87 16.38
N PRO A 49 4.06 -18.64 17.04
CA PRO A 49 2.64 -18.28 17.15
C PRO A 49 2.37 -16.92 17.78
N ALA A 50 3.24 -16.44 18.69
CA ALA A 50 3.12 -15.14 19.33
C ALA A 50 3.20 -13.95 18.35
N ALA A 51 3.62 -14.17 17.10
CA ALA A 51 3.58 -13.17 16.04
C ALA A 51 2.18 -12.60 15.81
N LEU A 52 1.12 -13.36 16.12
CA LEU A 52 -0.27 -12.88 16.05
C LEU A 52 -0.50 -11.63 16.93
N VAL A 53 0.17 -11.55 18.09
CA VAL A 53 0.08 -10.36 18.96
C VAL A 53 0.74 -9.15 18.31
N ALA A 54 1.87 -9.35 17.63
CA ALA A 54 2.55 -8.28 16.91
C ALA A 54 1.71 -7.78 15.71
N TRP A 55 1.01 -8.68 15.00
CA TRP A 55 0.05 -8.30 13.95
C TRP A 55 -1.09 -7.45 14.47
N VAL A 56 -1.73 -7.85 15.58
CA VAL A 56 -2.81 -7.06 16.19
C VAL A 56 -2.29 -5.70 16.66
N ALA A 57 -1.14 -5.67 17.35
CA ALA A 57 -0.55 -4.42 17.84
C ALA A 57 -0.19 -3.46 16.69
N ALA A 58 0.45 -3.96 15.63
CA ALA A 58 0.77 -3.19 14.43
C ALA A 58 -0.48 -2.67 13.72
N GLY A 59 -1.51 -3.51 13.58
CA GLY A 59 -2.78 -3.12 12.97
C GLY A 59 -3.49 -2.00 13.73
N VAL A 60 -3.50 -2.05 15.07
CA VAL A 60 -4.04 -0.95 15.90
C VAL A 60 -3.24 0.34 15.70
N MET A 61 -1.91 0.27 15.67
CA MET A 61 -1.06 1.44 15.40
C MET A 61 -1.35 2.03 14.02
N ALA A 62 -1.42 1.18 12.99
CA ALA A 62 -1.72 1.59 11.63
C ALA A 62 -3.10 2.22 11.51
N ALA A 63 -4.13 1.65 12.14
CA ALA A 63 -5.48 2.19 12.14
C ALA A 63 -5.56 3.60 12.75
N ILE A 64 -4.84 3.86 13.84
CA ILE A 64 -4.79 5.20 14.47
C ILE A 64 -4.16 6.23 13.52
N ILE A 65 -3.04 5.87 12.88
CA ILE A 65 -2.35 6.74 11.92
C ILE A 65 -3.26 6.98 10.71
N ALA A 66 -3.89 5.93 10.20
CA ALA A 66 -4.78 6.01 9.06
C ALA A 66 -6.03 6.86 9.30
N LEU A 67 -6.63 6.80 10.49
CA LEU A 67 -7.71 7.70 10.87
C LEU A 67 -7.23 9.16 10.89
N SER A 68 -5.99 9.41 11.30
CA SER A 68 -5.39 10.74 11.25
C SER A 68 -5.20 11.23 9.80
N PHE A 69 -4.73 10.35 8.91
CA PHE A 69 -4.62 10.63 7.48
C PHE A 69 -5.99 10.85 6.82
N ALA A 70 -6.99 10.03 7.17
CA ALA A 70 -8.35 10.15 6.69
C ALA A 70 -8.95 11.52 7.08
N GLN A 71 -8.76 11.97 8.31
CA GLN A 71 -9.20 13.30 8.76
C GLN A 71 -8.43 14.42 8.05
N ALA A 72 -7.11 14.30 7.91
CA ALA A 72 -6.29 15.28 7.19
C ALA A 72 -6.73 15.41 5.72
N ALA A 73 -7.03 14.31 5.05
CA ALA A 73 -7.55 14.29 3.68
C ALA A 73 -8.92 14.97 3.54
N MET A 74 -9.77 14.91 4.58
CA MET A 74 -11.06 15.63 4.59
C MET A 74 -10.90 17.15 4.73
N LEU A 75 -9.86 17.59 5.45
CA LEU A 75 -9.57 19.00 5.73
C LEU A 75 -8.77 19.64 4.59
N VAL A 76 -7.78 18.93 4.06
CA VAL A 76 -6.85 19.40 3.02
C VAL A 76 -6.90 18.47 1.81
N PRO A 77 -7.99 18.46 1.01
CA PRO A 77 -8.13 17.59 -0.16
C PRO A 77 -7.36 18.13 -1.37
N ARG A 78 -6.04 18.33 -1.23
CA ARG A 78 -5.13 18.85 -2.27
C ARG A 78 -4.03 17.83 -2.57
N VAL A 79 -3.41 17.92 -3.75
CA VAL A 79 -2.25 17.10 -4.12
C VAL A 79 -1.08 17.35 -3.19
N GLY A 80 -0.38 16.28 -2.79
CA GLY A 80 0.86 16.36 -2.02
C GLY A 80 0.80 15.61 -0.68
N GLY A 81 -0.36 15.11 -0.27
CA GLY A 81 -0.49 14.22 0.88
C GLY A 81 0.12 14.77 2.17
N SER A 82 0.97 13.97 2.82
CA SER A 82 1.64 14.32 4.08
C SER A 82 2.45 15.61 4.02
N TYR A 83 3.05 15.95 2.87
CA TYR A 83 3.71 17.24 2.67
C TYR A 83 2.71 18.41 2.85
N GLU A 84 1.56 18.34 2.19
CA GLU A 84 0.54 19.39 2.29
C GLU A 84 -0.11 19.46 3.67
N TYR A 85 -0.34 18.32 4.31
CA TYR A 85 -0.92 18.28 5.66
C TYR A 85 -0.03 18.98 6.68
N VAL A 86 1.26 18.68 6.65
CA VAL A 86 2.24 19.30 7.54
C VAL A 86 2.49 20.76 7.17
N ARG A 87 2.51 21.09 5.88
CA ARG A 87 2.64 22.48 5.41
C ARG A 87 1.50 23.36 5.90
N GLU A 88 0.26 22.87 5.83
CA GLU A 88 -0.91 23.62 6.30
C GLU A 88 -0.90 23.80 7.81
N ALA A 89 -0.49 22.79 8.58
CA ALA A 89 -0.51 22.82 10.05
C ALA A 89 0.70 23.56 10.67
N PHE A 90 1.90 23.41 10.10
CA PHE A 90 3.17 23.83 10.72
C PHE A 90 4.01 24.76 9.84
N GLY A 91 3.51 25.11 8.65
CA GLY A 91 4.15 26.04 7.73
C GLY A 91 5.15 25.41 6.75
N PRO A 92 5.71 26.23 5.83
CA PRO A 92 6.47 25.76 4.68
C PRO A 92 7.73 24.95 5.00
N ALA A 93 8.47 25.32 6.05
CA ALA A 93 9.73 24.64 6.40
C ALA A 93 9.51 23.20 6.90
N ALA A 94 8.51 23.00 7.76
CA ALA A 94 8.13 21.67 8.24
C ALA A 94 7.56 20.82 7.11
N GLY A 95 6.70 21.39 6.26
CA GLY A 95 6.21 20.74 5.05
C GLY A 95 7.37 20.27 4.17
N PHE A 96 8.30 21.16 3.83
CA PHE A 96 9.50 20.85 3.04
C PHE A 96 10.29 19.67 3.62
N ALA A 97 10.58 19.68 4.92
CA ALA A 97 11.32 18.59 5.57
C ALA A 97 10.60 17.24 5.43
N VAL A 98 9.28 17.20 5.63
CA VAL A 98 8.47 15.99 5.49
C VAL A 98 8.39 15.53 4.03
N GLY A 99 8.18 16.46 3.09
CA GLY A 99 8.14 16.15 1.67
C GLY A 99 9.45 15.54 1.16
N TRP A 100 10.59 16.11 1.56
CA TRP A 100 11.91 15.56 1.20
C TRP A 100 12.19 14.23 1.86
N SER A 101 11.80 14.07 3.13
CA SER A 101 11.96 12.80 3.84
C SER A 101 11.15 11.69 3.18
N LEU A 102 9.90 11.96 2.81
CA LEU A 102 9.04 11.03 2.07
C LEU A 102 9.65 10.70 0.71
N TRP A 103 10.06 11.71 -0.06
CA TRP A 103 10.64 11.51 -1.38
C TRP A 103 11.89 10.64 -1.32
N LEU A 104 12.81 10.89 -0.38
CA LEU A 104 14.01 10.07 -0.20
C LEU A 104 13.68 8.64 0.25
N ALA A 105 12.73 8.48 1.17
CA ALA A 105 12.31 7.16 1.64
C ALA A 105 11.73 6.30 0.49
N GLU A 106 10.87 6.90 -0.34
CA GLU A 106 10.30 6.22 -1.51
C GLU A 106 11.38 5.88 -2.53
N TRP A 107 12.29 6.80 -2.84
CA TRP A 107 13.38 6.56 -3.80
C TRP A 107 14.28 5.39 -3.40
N ILE A 108 14.63 5.30 -2.11
CA ILE A 108 15.44 4.19 -1.59
C ILE A 108 14.65 2.87 -1.64
N SER A 109 13.36 2.92 -1.35
CA SER A 109 12.48 1.74 -1.31
C SER A 109 12.18 1.18 -2.70
N LEU A 110 12.12 2.02 -3.74
CA LEU A 110 11.80 1.61 -5.12
C LEU A 110 12.72 0.50 -5.67
N ALA A 111 13.99 0.46 -5.26
CA ALA A 111 14.95 -0.55 -5.71
C ALA A 111 14.59 -1.98 -5.22
N ALA A 112 13.82 -2.12 -4.15
CA ALA A 112 13.42 -3.41 -3.60
C ALA A 112 12.50 -4.19 -4.55
N PHE A 113 11.60 -3.51 -5.25
CA PHE A 113 10.58 -4.15 -6.11
C PHE A 113 11.17 -4.92 -7.31
N PRO A 114 12.04 -4.36 -8.18
CA PRO A 114 12.64 -5.14 -9.26
C PRO A 114 13.52 -6.28 -8.73
N ILE A 115 14.17 -6.12 -7.58
CA ILE A 115 14.93 -7.20 -6.93
C ILE A 115 13.98 -8.33 -6.55
N ALA A 116 12.91 -8.04 -5.82
CA ALA A 116 11.91 -9.03 -5.41
C ALA A 116 11.27 -9.74 -6.62
N PHE A 117 10.82 -8.97 -7.62
CA PHE A 117 10.24 -9.50 -8.86
C PHE A 117 11.18 -10.50 -9.55
N SER A 118 12.45 -10.11 -9.74
CA SER A 118 13.44 -10.99 -10.38
C SER A 118 13.75 -12.25 -9.57
N ARG A 119 13.70 -12.18 -8.23
CA ARG A 119 13.88 -13.35 -7.35
C ARG A 119 12.72 -14.33 -7.49
N TYR A 120 11.47 -13.85 -7.48
CA TYR A 120 10.31 -14.72 -7.70
C TYR A 120 10.32 -15.36 -9.08
N LEU A 121 10.64 -14.59 -10.13
CA LEU A 121 10.80 -15.17 -11.47
C LEU A 121 11.90 -16.22 -11.52
N ASN A 122 13.04 -16.00 -10.83
CA ASN A 122 14.15 -16.95 -10.82
C ASN A 122 13.81 -18.28 -10.14
N VAL A 123 12.88 -18.28 -9.19
CA VAL A 123 12.37 -19.52 -8.56
C VAL A 123 11.51 -20.32 -9.53
N LEU A 124 10.71 -19.65 -10.36
CA LEU A 124 9.84 -20.31 -11.35
C LEU A 124 10.61 -20.74 -12.61
N PHE A 125 11.53 -19.89 -13.05
CA PHE A 125 12.36 -20.07 -14.22
C PHE A 125 13.80 -19.76 -13.83
N PRO A 126 14.71 -20.74 -13.75
CA PRO A 126 16.10 -20.48 -13.41
C PRO A 126 16.77 -19.55 -14.45
N LEU A 127 16.84 -18.26 -14.12
CA LEU A 127 17.43 -17.22 -14.94
C LEU A 127 18.91 -17.05 -14.58
N GLY A 128 19.79 -17.11 -15.58
CA GLY A 128 21.18 -16.66 -15.39
C GLY A 128 21.26 -15.15 -15.09
N THR A 129 22.44 -14.65 -14.77
CA THR A 129 22.68 -13.23 -14.42
C THR A 129 22.10 -12.25 -15.44
N LEU A 130 22.25 -12.54 -16.74
CA LEU A 130 21.68 -11.71 -17.80
C LEU A 130 20.15 -11.71 -17.78
N GLY A 131 19.52 -12.88 -17.59
CA GLY A 131 18.07 -13.00 -17.51
C GLY A 131 17.48 -12.24 -16.33
N ILE A 132 18.13 -12.27 -15.17
CA ILE A 132 17.75 -11.49 -13.99
C ILE A 132 17.80 -9.98 -14.29
N THR A 133 18.88 -9.50 -14.91
CA THR A 133 19.02 -8.08 -15.28
C THR A 133 17.94 -7.66 -16.29
N VAL A 134 17.69 -8.47 -17.32
CA VAL A 134 16.65 -8.20 -18.32
C VAL A 134 15.27 -8.15 -17.68
N ALA A 135 14.95 -9.09 -16.76
CA ALA A 135 13.67 -9.10 -16.06
C ALA A 135 13.44 -7.82 -15.24
N LYS A 136 14.48 -7.32 -14.56
CA LYS A 136 14.41 -6.04 -13.82
C LYS A 136 14.14 -4.86 -14.75
N VAL A 137 14.85 -4.78 -15.87
CA VAL A 137 14.68 -3.71 -16.87
C VAL A 137 13.27 -3.74 -17.47
N ILE A 138 12.76 -4.91 -17.84
CA ILE A 138 11.39 -5.07 -18.35
C ILE A 138 10.38 -4.59 -17.31
N PHE A 139 10.50 -5.03 -16.06
CA PHE A 139 9.62 -4.61 -14.97
C PHE A 139 9.62 -3.09 -14.79
N MET A 140 10.79 -2.49 -14.67
CA MET A 140 10.92 -1.03 -14.49
C MET A 140 10.35 -0.27 -15.70
N SER A 141 10.60 -0.76 -16.92
CA SER A 141 10.09 -0.15 -18.15
C SER A 141 8.57 -0.22 -18.21
N PHE A 142 7.97 -1.34 -17.81
CA PHE A 142 6.52 -1.52 -17.74
C PHE A 142 5.87 -0.56 -16.74
N VAL A 143 6.40 -0.47 -15.52
CA VAL A 143 5.88 0.46 -14.49
C VAL A 143 6.03 1.91 -14.95
N THR A 144 7.19 2.26 -15.51
CA THR A 144 7.48 3.60 -16.01
C THR A 144 6.54 3.98 -17.16
N ALA A 145 6.34 3.09 -18.15
CA ALA A 145 5.42 3.31 -19.25
C ALA A 145 3.98 3.48 -18.78
N SER A 146 3.54 2.67 -17.81
CA SER A 146 2.19 2.77 -17.22
C SER A 146 1.96 4.14 -16.57
N ASN A 147 2.98 4.68 -15.88
CA ASN A 147 2.92 6.02 -15.28
C ASN A 147 2.95 7.15 -16.33
N TYR A 148 3.74 7.00 -17.41
CA TYR A 148 3.76 7.98 -18.51
C TYR A 148 2.44 8.09 -19.26
N LEU A 149 1.66 7.01 -19.34
CA LEU A 149 0.33 7.00 -19.97
C LEU A 149 -0.74 7.72 -19.12
N GLY A 150 -0.40 8.12 -17.89
CA GLY A 150 -1.24 8.92 -17.01
C GLY A 150 -1.92 8.12 -15.89
N ALA A 151 -2.50 8.85 -14.93
CA ALA A 151 -3.05 8.30 -13.70
C ALA A 151 -4.11 7.21 -13.93
N MET A 152 -4.95 7.34 -14.95
CA MET A 152 -5.97 6.31 -15.28
C MET A 152 -5.38 5.00 -15.77
N ALA A 153 -4.31 5.05 -16.58
CA ALA A 153 -3.65 3.85 -17.07
C ALA A 153 -2.93 3.13 -15.92
N ALA A 154 -2.19 3.89 -15.10
CA ALA A 154 -1.56 3.39 -13.88
C ALA A 154 -2.58 2.80 -12.89
N GLY A 155 -3.71 3.48 -12.68
CA GLY A 155 -4.81 3.01 -11.85
C GLY A 155 -5.35 1.67 -12.30
N ARG A 156 -5.70 1.52 -13.58
CA ARG A 156 -6.19 0.24 -14.12
C ARG A 156 -5.18 -0.89 -13.98
N VAL A 157 -3.89 -0.62 -14.21
CA VAL A 157 -2.83 -1.61 -13.98
C VAL A 157 -2.79 -2.02 -12.51
N ASN A 158 -2.85 -1.04 -11.60
CA ASN A 158 -2.91 -1.28 -10.17
C ASN A 158 -4.14 -2.13 -9.76
N ASP A 159 -5.32 -1.82 -10.30
CA ASP A 159 -6.56 -2.51 -9.96
C ASP A 159 -6.51 -3.97 -10.38
N VAL A 160 -6.08 -4.23 -11.62
CA VAL A 160 -5.91 -5.60 -12.14
C VAL A 160 -4.91 -6.36 -11.28
N LEU A 161 -3.75 -5.77 -10.97
CA LEU A 161 -2.72 -6.42 -10.16
C LEU A 161 -3.21 -6.66 -8.73
N THR A 162 -3.97 -5.73 -8.15
CA THR A 162 -4.53 -5.84 -6.80
C THR A 162 -5.55 -6.97 -6.71
N VAL A 163 -6.52 -7.01 -7.62
CA VAL A 163 -7.49 -8.11 -7.66
C VAL A 163 -6.79 -9.45 -7.92
N ALA A 164 -5.84 -9.49 -8.87
CA ALA A 164 -5.11 -10.70 -9.21
C ALA A 164 -4.30 -11.26 -8.02
N LYS A 165 -3.62 -10.40 -7.24
CA LYS A 165 -2.86 -10.85 -6.06
C LYS A 165 -3.75 -11.16 -4.85
N MET A 166 -4.95 -10.59 -4.75
CA MET A 166 -5.90 -10.91 -3.67
C MET A 166 -6.49 -12.31 -3.80
N GLY A 167 -6.69 -12.80 -5.02
CA GLY A 167 -7.25 -14.14 -5.26
C GLY A 167 -6.48 -15.27 -4.54
N PRO A 168 -5.18 -15.47 -4.81
CA PRO A 168 -4.38 -16.50 -4.15
C PRO A 168 -4.32 -16.34 -2.62
N LEU A 169 -4.26 -15.11 -2.12
CA LEU A 169 -4.24 -14.84 -0.68
C LEU A 169 -5.58 -15.24 -0.03
N ALA A 170 -6.71 -14.91 -0.66
CA ALA A 170 -8.03 -15.30 -0.19
C ALA A 170 -8.21 -16.83 -0.20
N VAL A 171 -7.72 -17.51 -1.24
CA VAL A 171 -7.71 -18.98 -1.31
C VAL A 171 -6.85 -19.57 -0.19
N PHE A 172 -5.66 -19.03 0.04
CA PHE A 172 -4.77 -19.49 1.11
C PHE A 172 -5.43 -19.33 2.50
N ALA A 173 -6.03 -18.17 2.77
CA ALA A 173 -6.76 -17.92 4.01
C ALA A 173 -7.95 -18.88 4.18
N LEU A 174 -8.74 -19.09 3.12
CA LEU A 174 -9.89 -20.00 3.13
C LEU A 174 -9.46 -21.44 3.42
N LEU A 175 -8.40 -21.93 2.77
CA LEU A 175 -7.85 -23.27 3.03
C LEU A 175 -7.35 -23.41 4.47
N GLY A 176 -6.74 -22.36 5.02
CA GLY A 176 -6.35 -22.28 6.43
C GLY A 176 -7.55 -22.43 7.37
N VAL A 177 -8.64 -21.70 7.11
CA VAL A 177 -9.88 -21.79 7.90
C VAL A 177 -10.53 -23.17 7.77
N ILE A 178 -10.60 -23.74 6.56
CA ILE A 178 -11.13 -25.10 6.35
C ILE A 178 -10.33 -26.12 7.17
N LYS A 179 -8.98 -26.03 7.18
CA LYS A 179 -8.13 -26.91 7.97
C LYS A 179 -8.33 -26.71 9.48
N LEU A 180 -8.51 -25.47 9.93
CA LEU A 180 -8.80 -25.16 11.33
C LEU A 180 -10.12 -25.80 11.78
N VAL A 181 -11.16 -25.75 10.95
CA VAL A 181 -12.47 -26.34 11.26
C VAL A 181 -12.45 -27.87 11.16
N ALA A 182 -11.71 -28.42 10.19
CA ALA A 182 -11.62 -29.86 9.98
C ALA A 182 -10.80 -30.59 11.07
N ASP A 183 -9.76 -29.94 11.61
CA ASP A 183 -8.92 -30.50 12.67
C ASP A 183 -8.55 -29.42 13.70
N PRO A 184 -9.49 -29.07 14.60
CA PRO A 184 -9.26 -28.05 15.61
C PRO A 184 -8.17 -28.46 16.61
N VAL A 185 -8.03 -29.77 16.90
CA VAL A 185 -7.03 -30.27 17.85
C VAL A 185 -5.61 -30.04 17.32
N LEU A 186 -5.38 -30.32 16.04
CA LEU A 186 -4.10 -30.03 15.39
C LEU A 186 -3.80 -28.53 15.33
N PHE A 187 -4.81 -27.68 15.14
CA PHE A 187 -4.62 -26.24 15.16
C PHE A 187 -4.15 -25.76 16.54
N TRP A 188 -4.86 -26.12 17.60
CA TRP A 188 -4.51 -25.71 18.96
C TRP A 188 -3.16 -26.27 19.42
N SER A 189 -2.78 -27.47 19.00
CA SER A 189 -1.47 -28.03 19.32
C SER A 189 -0.32 -27.27 18.65
N ARG A 190 -0.54 -26.68 17.46
CA ARG A 190 0.46 -25.83 16.77
C ARG A 190 0.62 -24.45 17.39
N LEU A 191 -0.35 -23.99 18.19
CA LEU A 191 -0.23 -22.77 18.98
C LEU A 191 0.47 -23.00 20.32
N ALA A 192 0.82 -24.24 20.69
CA ALA A 192 1.42 -24.56 21.97
C ALA A 192 2.87 -25.09 21.81
N PRO A 193 3.86 -24.54 22.53
CA PRO A 193 3.76 -23.33 23.35
C PRO A 193 3.57 -22.07 22.48
N PHE A 194 2.85 -21.07 22.99
CA PHE A 194 2.47 -19.88 22.19
C PHE A 194 3.65 -18.98 21.85
N ALA A 195 4.58 -18.79 22.79
CA ALA A 195 5.81 -18.03 22.59
C ALA A 195 7.04 -18.95 22.76
N PRO A 196 7.27 -19.90 21.83
CA PRO A 196 8.37 -20.87 21.94
C PRO A 196 9.74 -20.19 21.94
N LEU A 197 9.84 -19.05 21.26
CA LEU A 197 11.05 -18.24 21.13
C LEU A 197 11.13 -17.12 22.19
N GLY A 198 10.15 -17.06 23.11
CA GLY A 198 9.99 -15.95 24.04
C GLY A 198 9.52 -14.65 23.37
N TRP A 199 9.65 -13.54 24.10
CA TRP A 199 9.15 -12.23 23.67
C TRP A 199 10.26 -11.23 23.30
N SER A 200 11.53 -11.62 23.37
CA SER A 200 12.66 -10.74 23.03
C SER A 200 12.62 -10.28 21.57
N GLY A 201 12.05 -11.10 20.67
CA GLY A 201 11.84 -10.77 19.26
C GLY A 201 10.67 -9.82 18.98
N PHE A 202 9.92 -9.39 20.00
CA PHE A 202 8.67 -8.63 19.80
C PHE A 202 8.89 -7.28 19.13
N GLY A 203 9.87 -6.50 19.58
CA GLY A 203 10.17 -5.18 19.00
C GLY A 203 10.51 -5.24 17.51
N PRO A 204 11.52 -6.06 17.10
CA PRO A 204 11.85 -6.23 15.69
C PRO A 204 10.68 -6.75 14.84
N ALA A 205 9.95 -7.75 15.34
CA ALA A 205 8.79 -8.29 14.63
C ALA A 205 7.69 -7.24 14.45
N LEU A 206 7.40 -6.44 15.49
CA LEU A 206 6.41 -5.36 15.44
C LEU A 206 6.77 -4.32 14.38
N VAL A 207 8.03 -3.89 14.31
CA VAL A 207 8.49 -2.90 13.31
C VAL A 207 8.36 -3.45 11.90
N THR A 208 8.77 -4.70 11.66
CA THR A 208 8.65 -5.34 10.35
C THR A 208 7.20 -5.55 9.94
N ILE A 209 6.32 -5.95 10.86
CA ILE A 209 4.90 -6.15 10.59
C ILE A 209 4.18 -4.81 10.39
N PHE A 210 4.51 -3.79 11.18
CA PHE A 210 3.98 -2.44 10.97
C PHE A 210 4.32 -1.91 9.58
N TRP A 211 5.52 -2.19 9.07
CA TRP A 211 5.89 -1.84 7.71
C TRP A 211 5.01 -2.51 6.64
N ALA A 212 4.47 -3.70 6.90
CA ALA A 212 3.49 -4.34 6.00
C ALA A 212 2.11 -3.67 6.00
N TYR A 213 1.82 -2.79 6.98
CA TYR A 213 0.63 -1.94 6.98
C TYR A 213 0.86 -0.56 6.34
N ALA A 214 2.11 -0.18 6.06
CA ALA A 214 2.43 1.09 5.43
C ALA A 214 1.96 1.09 3.96
N GLY A 215 1.69 2.28 3.41
CA GLY A 215 1.32 2.47 2.01
C GLY A 215 -0.01 3.20 1.81
N PHE A 216 -0.91 3.21 2.81
CA PHE A 216 -2.16 3.97 2.72
C PHE A 216 -1.93 5.49 2.59
N GLU A 217 -0.82 6.00 3.11
CA GLU A 217 -0.37 7.39 3.00
C GLU A 217 -0.03 7.78 1.56
N LEU A 218 0.22 6.83 0.66
CA LEU A 218 0.50 7.13 -0.75
C LEU A 218 -0.80 7.39 -1.54
N ALA A 219 -1.93 6.86 -1.06
CA ALA A 219 -3.24 7.08 -1.68
C ALA A 219 -3.72 8.52 -1.64
N VAL A 220 -3.12 9.33 -0.77
CA VAL A 220 -3.46 10.75 -0.63
C VAL A 220 -2.70 11.67 -1.61
N ILE A 221 -1.65 11.15 -2.28
CA ILE A 221 -0.79 11.94 -3.15
C ILE A 221 -1.53 12.40 -4.43
N PRO A 222 -2.20 11.52 -5.21
CA PRO A 222 -2.84 11.90 -6.47
C PRO A 222 -4.25 12.51 -6.29
N ALA A 223 -4.47 13.33 -5.26
CA ALA A 223 -5.80 13.81 -4.88
C ALA A 223 -6.56 14.59 -5.98
N GLU A 224 -5.86 15.28 -6.90
CA GLU A 224 -6.49 16.01 -8.02
C GLU A 224 -7.04 15.10 -9.13
N ASP A 225 -6.46 13.89 -9.25
CA ASP A 225 -6.87 12.86 -10.19
C ASP A 225 -7.94 11.95 -9.60
N ILE A 226 -8.38 12.17 -8.36
CA ILE A 226 -9.41 11.37 -7.68
C ILE A 226 -10.79 12.04 -7.81
N GLU A 227 -11.83 11.25 -8.01
CA GLU A 227 -13.21 11.70 -7.92
C GLU A 227 -13.60 11.96 -6.47
N ASN A 228 -14.06 13.19 -6.18
CA ASN A 228 -14.49 13.61 -4.85
C ASN A 228 -13.48 13.21 -3.73
N PRO A 229 -12.22 13.68 -3.79
CA PRO A 229 -11.14 13.21 -2.92
C PRO A 229 -11.47 13.36 -1.43
N ARG A 230 -12.21 14.42 -1.07
CA ARG A 230 -12.67 14.69 0.29
C ARG A 230 -13.52 13.56 0.91
N ARG A 231 -14.22 12.77 0.10
CA ARG A 231 -15.02 11.62 0.56
C ARG A 231 -14.38 10.28 0.21
N THR A 232 -13.79 10.19 -0.98
CA THR A 232 -13.25 8.92 -1.50
C THR A 232 -12.02 8.47 -0.73
N ILE A 233 -11.04 9.36 -0.51
CA ILE A 233 -9.78 9.02 0.14
C ILE A 233 -9.99 8.51 1.57
N PRO A 234 -10.74 9.20 2.46
CA PRO A 234 -10.92 8.74 3.83
C PRO A 234 -11.58 7.36 3.94
N VAL A 235 -12.58 7.10 3.09
CA VAL A 235 -13.30 5.82 3.10
C VAL A 235 -12.43 4.71 2.52
N ALA A 236 -11.68 4.97 1.46
CA ALA A 236 -10.73 4.01 0.89
C ALA A 236 -9.61 3.64 1.87
N ILE A 237 -9.06 4.61 2.62
CA ILE A 237 -8.09 4.35 3.69
C ILE A 237 -8.70 3.45 4.77
N GLY A 238 -9.92 3.76 5.22
CA GLY A 238 -10.62 2.98 6.23
C GLY A 238 -10.85 1.53 5.80
N LEU A 239 -11.30 1.32 4.56
CA LEU A 239 -11.56 -0.01 4.00
C LEU A 239 -10.28 -0.80 3.69
N GLY A 240 -9.21 -0.12 3.28
CA GLY A 240 -7.97 -0.80 2.93
C GLY A 240 -7.21 -1.38 4.13
N ILE A 241 -7.48 -0.88 5.34
CA ILE A 241 -6.82 -1.30 6.58
C ILE A 241 -7.63 -2.33 7.37
N SER A 242 -8.95 -2.37 7.17
CA SER A 242 -9.85 -3.36 7.77
C SER A 242 -9.74 -4.73 7.12
#